data_AF-A0A6B3L198-F1
#
_entry.id   AF-A0A6B3L198-F1
#
_cell.length_a   1.000
_cell.length_b   1.000
_cell.length_c   1.000
_cell.angle_alpha   90.00
_cell.angle_beta   90.00
_cell.angle_gamma   90.00
#
_symmetry.space_group_name_H-M   'P 1'
#
loop_
_entity.id
_entity.type
_entity.pdbx_description
1 polymer ?
#
loop_
_entity_poly.entity_id
_entity_poly.type
_entity_poly.pdbx_seq_one_letter_code
_entity_poly.pdbx_strand_id
1 'polypeptide(L)'
;MKRAGVQIVFRSTELGTMKRQEDLPTFHLHVHAIVQMTRKLPKAEWSYLLQRVRGWWRHHFKDSQEVHQAREVCKYVVKPPEIEALSGEELKALYEQTFRLHLVQCLGALKDQRKTFEENDTMPRKESERWVVVKNWNAGRGKPSTSGKPSRNSIVCTLAPAAYLTNIKEPAAIILNYSDKSMIQQDKLARARDAALLGHY
;
A
#
# COMPACT_ATOMS: atom_id res chain seq x y z
N MET A 1 12.61 -23.93 -12.03
CA MET A 1 11.21 -23.62 -11.67
C MET A 1 10.21 -24.19 -12.67
N LYS A 2 10.18 -23.75 -13.95
CA LYS A 2 9.20 -24.25 -14.96
C LYS A 2 9.16 -25.78 -15.11
N ARG A 3 10.31 -26.45 -15.28
CA ARG A 3 10.40 -27.92 -15.34
C ARG A 3 9.91 -28.63 -14.08
N ALA A 4 10.00 -27.97 -12.92
CA ALA A 4 9.52 -28.49 -11.64
C ALA A 4 8.03 -28.20 -11.41
N GLY A 5 7.33 -27.54 -12.34
CA GLY A 5 5.93 -27.16 -12.15
C GLY A 5 5.74 -26.07 -11.09
N VAL A 6 6.75 -25.21 -10.89
CA VAL A 6 6.71 -24.12 -9.89
C VAL A 6 6.69 -22.78 -10.60
N GLN A 7 5.77 -21.91 -10.20
CA GLN A 7 5.64 -20.55 -10.68
C GLN A 7 5.53 -19.57 -9.51
N ILE A 8 6.30 -18.47 -9.53
CA ILE A 8 6.08 -17.37 -8.59
C ILE A 8 4.85 -16.59 -9.06
N VAL A 9 3.85 -16.48 -8.19
CA VAL A 9 2.57 -15.81 -8.50
C VAL A 9 2.37 -14.52 -7.72
N PHE A 10 3.20 -14.27 -6.72
CA PHE A 10 3.13 -13.05 -5.93
C PHE A 10 4.51 -12.73 -5.37
N ARG A 11 4.81 -11.42 -5.27
CA ARG A 11 5.90 -10.93 -4.43
C ARG A 11 5.46 -9.73 -3.62
N SER A 12 5.99 -9.61 -2.41
CA SER A 12 5.98 -8.40 -1.61
C SER A 12 7.39 -8.10 -1.10
N THR A 13 7.76 -6.83 -1.14
CA THR A 13 9.01 -6.30 -0.60
C THR A 13 8.71 -5.65 0.76
N GLU A 14 9.51 -6.03 1.76
CA GLU A 14 9.49 -5.46 3.10
C GLU A 14 10.87 -4.86 3.39
N LEU A 15 10.88 -3.60 3.81
CA LEU A 15 12.01 -2.93 4.44
C LEU A 15 12.06 -3.43 5.88
N GLY A 16 13.03 -4.30 6.15
CA GLY A 16 13.26 -4.89 7.47
C GLY A 16 13.90 -3.91 8.44
N THR A 17 14.72 -4.42 9.34
CA THR A 17 15.38 -3.59 10.36
C THR A 17 16.32 -2.57 9.72
N MET A 18 16.22 -1.33 10.17
CA MET A 18 17.09 -0.24 9.78
C MET A 18 18.39 -0.30 10.61
N LYS A 19 19.50 -0.02 9.95
CA LYS A 19 20.83 0.05 10.55
C LYS A 19 21.53 1.29 10.05
N ARG A 20 22.19 2.02 10.94
CA ARG A 20 23.07 3.12 10.56
C ARG A 20 24.46 2.59 10.26
N GLN A 21 24.96 2.87 9.07
CA GLN A 21 26.35 2.61 8.66
C GLN A 21 26.94 3.94 8.23
N GLU A 22 28.02 4.39 8.90
CA GLU A 22 28.65 5.69 8.60
C GLU A 22 27.62 6.84 8.60
N ASP A 23 26.76 6.85 9.62
CA ASP A 23 25.60 7.76 9.80
C ASP A 23 24.49 7.71 8.74
N LEU A 24 24.63 6.87 7.69
CA LEU A 24 23.59 6.66 6.69
C LEU A 24 22.63 5.52 7.09
N PRO A 25 21.31 5.73 7.04
CA PRO A 25 20.35 4.68 7.30
C PRO A 25 20.30 3.69 6.13
N THR A 26 20.44 2.41 6.45
CA THR A 26 20.34 1.29 5.51
C THR A 26 19.27 0.33 5.99
N PHE A 27 18.52 -0.28 5.06
CA PHE A 27 17.47 -1.24 5.39
C PHE A 27 17.88 -2.66 4.98
N HIS A 28 17.66 -3.62 5.87
CA HIS A 28 17.73 -5.03 5.48
C HIS A 28 16.49 -5.40 4.65
N LEU A 29 16.66 -5.64 3.35
CA LEU A 29 15.54 -5.95 2.47
C LEU A 29 15.07 -7.40 2.60
N HIS A 30 13.76 -7.58 2.76
CA HIS A 30 13.10 -8.87 2.67
C HIS A 30 12.18 -8.91 1.47
N VAL A 31 12.09 -10.08 0.82
CA VAL A 31 11.11 -10.35 -0.22
C VAL A 31 10.37 -11.63 0.15
N HIS A 32 9.05 -11.53 0.24
CA HIS A 32 8.18 -12.69 0.39
C HIS A 32 7.63 -13.04 -1.00
N ALA A 33 7.78 -14.29 -1.41
CA ALA A 33 7.29 -14.78 -2.69
C ALA A 33 6.33 -15.95 -2.46
N ILE A 34 5.14 -15.88 -3.05
CA ILE A 34 4.25 -17.04 -3.11
C ILE A 34 4.54 -17.80 -4.39
N VAL A 35 4.72 -19.10 -4.26
CA VAL A 35 4.79 -20.01 -5.39
C VAL A 35 3.50 -20.80 -5.53
N GLN A 36 3.02 -20.92 -6.75
CA GLN A 36 2.01 -21.89 -7.14
C GLN A 36 2.71 -23.12 -7.69
N MET A 37 2.29 -24.29 -7.22
CA MET A 37 2.81 -25.59 -7.65
C MET A 37 1.74 -26.32 -8.44
N THR A 38 2.07 -26.78 -9.65
CA THR A 38 1.15 -27.57 -10.49
C THR A 38 1.11 -29.04 -10.08
N ARG A 39 2.11 -29.48 -9.30
CA ARG A 39 2.20 -30.82 -8.70
C ARG A 39 2.93 -30.74 -7.37
N LYS A 40 2.67 -31.70 -6.48
CA LYS A 40 3.47 -31.87 -5.25
C LYS A 40 4.88 -32.34 -5.62
N LEU A 41 5.90 -31.69 -5.08
CA LEU A 41 7.29 -32.09 -5.26
C LEU A 41 7.74 -32.97 -4.08
N PRO A 42 8.39 -34.12 -4.33
CA PRO A 42 9.09 -34.85 -3.30
C PRO A 42 10.15 -33.99 -2.61
N LYS A 43 10.44 -34.28 -1.34
CA LYS A 43 11.41 -33.52 -0.52
C LYS A 43 12.76 -33.34 -1.22
N ALA A 44 13.26 -34.39 -1.89
CA ALA A 44 14.52 -34.34 -2.64
C ALA A 44 14.48 -33.35 -3.82
N GLU A 45 13.43 -33.41 -4.64
CA GLU A 45 13.25 -32.48 -5.77
C GLU A 45 13.08 -31.03 -5.29
N TRP A 46 12.33 -30.83 -4.20
CA TRP A 46 12.16 -29.50 -3.60
C TRP A 46 13.49 -28.95 -3.07
N SER A 47 14.25 -29.77 -2.35
CA SER A 47 15.55 -29.39 -1.80
C SER A 47 16.54 -29.04 -2.91
N TYR A 48 16.56 -29.84 -3.98
CA TYR A 48 17.36 -29.57 -5.17
C TYR A 48 16.94 -28.25 -5.85
N LEU A 49 15.63 -28.02 -6.04
CA LEU A 49 15.13 -26.77 -6.59
C LEU A 49 15.58 -25.56 -5.76
N LEU A 50 15.42 -25.61 -4.44
CA LEU A 50 15.85 -24.54 -3.54
C LEU A 50 17.36 -24.29 -3.60
N GLN A 51 18.17 -25.35 -3.68
CA GLN A 51 19.62 -25.23 -3.85
C GLN A 51 19.96 -24.49 -5.16
N ARG A 52 19.28 -24.83 -6.26
CA ARG A 52 19.48 -24.15 -7.55
C ARG A 52 19.06 -22.68 -7.50
N VAL A 53 17.95 -22.36 -6.83
CA VAL A 53 17.48 -20.98 -6.65
C VAL A 53 18.47 -20.19 -5.80
N ARG A 54 18.95 -20.74 -4.68
CA ARG A 54 19.98 -20.13 -3.83
C ARG A 54 21.27 -19.86 -4.59
N GLY A 55 21.75 -20.85 -5.36
CA GLY A 55 22.95 -20.72 -6.17
C GLY A 55 22.83 -19.63 -7.24
N TRP A 56 21.63 -19.44 -7.80
CA TRP A 56 21.38 -18.38 -8.78
C TRP A 56 21.23 -17.01 -8.13
N TRP A 57 20.44 -16.90 -7.06
CA TRP A 57 20.10 -15.61 -6.42
C TRP A 57 21.24 -15.05 -5.58
N ARG A 58 22.14 -15.90 -5.07
CA ARG A 58 23.31 -15.53 -4.23
C ARG A 58 22.99 -14.78 -2.93
N HIS A 59 21.71 -14.63 -2.58
CA HIS A 59 21.26 -14.14 -1.28
C HIS A 59 20.45 -15.19 -0.54
N HIS A 60 20.21 -14.94 0.74
CA HIS A 60 19.45 -15.83 1.60
C HIS A 60 18.04 -16.06 1.04
N PHE A 61 17.74 -17.32 0.74
CA PHE A 61 16.43 -17.77 0.25
C PHE A 61 15.99 -18.97 1.08
N LYS A 62 14.87 -18.84 1.81
CA LYS A 62 14.36 -19.86 2.71
C LYS A 62 12.92 -20.21 2.33
N ASP A 63 12.60 -21.50 2.46
CA ASP A 63 11.24 -21.97 2.38
C ASP A 63 10.47 -21.59 3.66
N SER A 64 9.39 -20.83 3.47
CA SER A 64 8.52 -20.33 4.53
C SER A 64 7.24 -21.16 4.69
N GLN A 65 7.18 -22.36 4.12
CA GLN A 65 6.06 -23.29 4.22
C GLN A 65 4.77 -22.76 3.57
N GLU A 66 3.63 -23.39 3.91
CA GLU A 66 2.32 -23.06 3.37
C GLU A 66 1.78 -21.76 3.97
N VAL A 67 1.07 -20.99 3.15
CA VAL A 67 0.38 -19.77 3.58
C VAL A 67 -1.04 -20.13 3.98
N HIS A 68 -1.44 -19.82 5.21
CA HIS A 68 -2.79 -20.10 5.70
C HIS A 68 -3.69 -18.86 5.63
N GLN A 69 -3.11 -17.67 5.73
CA GLN A 69 -3.84 -16.40 5.68
C GLN A 69 -3.16 -15.38 4.77
N ALA A 70 -3.94 -14.58 4.03
CA ALA A 70 -3.42 -13.54 3.15
C ALA A 70 -2.55 -12.49 3.89
N ARG A 71 -2.82 -12.26 5.19
CA ARG A 71 -2.05 -11.35 6.04
C ARG A 71 -0.61 -11.83 6.29
N GLU A 72 -0.33 -13.12 6.18
CA GLU A 72 1.03 -13.66 6.32
C GLU A 72 1.96 -13.18 5.20
N VAL A 73 1.38 -12.89 4.03
CA VAL A 73 2.12 -12.52 2.82
C VAL A 73 2.19 -11.00 2.61
N CYS A 74 1.18 -10.28 3.08
CA CYS A 74 1.13 -8.83 3.03
C CYS A 74 1.57 -8.25 4.38
N LYS A 75 2.89 -8.30 4.64
CA LYS A 75 3.49 -7.57 5.76
C LYS A 75 3.58 -6.08 5.45
N TYR A 76 3.82 -5.29 6.49
CA TYR A 76 4.09 -3.86 6.34
C TYR A 76 5.26 -3.65 5.38
N VAL A 77 5.18 -2.61 4.54
CA VAL A 77 6.31 -2.19 3.72
C VAL A 77 7.51 -1.87 4.60
N VAL A 78 7.27 -1.30 5.78
CA VAL A 78 8.28 -0.99 6.79
C VAL A 78 7.59 -1.01 8.15
N LYS A 79 8.32 -1.37 9.20
CA LYS A 79 7.77 -1.36 10.56
C LYS A 79 7.69 0.10 11.07
N PRO A 80 6.61 0.51 11.77
CA PRO A 80 6.46 1.90 12.22
C PRO A 80 7.65 2.46 13.00
N PRO A 81 8.27 1.73 13.96
CA PRO A 81 9.43 2.25 14.70
C PRO A 81 10.63 2.59 13.81
N GLU A 82 10.78 1.88 12.69
CA GLU A 82 11.89 2.10 11.75
C GLU A 82 11.68 3.38 10.92
N ILE A 83 10.42 3.77 10.65
CA ILE A 83 10.10 5.08 10.05
C ILE A 83 10.35 6.20 11.07
N GLU A 84 9.88 6.02 12.30
CA GLU A 84 9.97 7.03 13.36
C GLU A 84 11.43 7.37 13.71
N ALA A 85 12.35 6.45 13.47
CA ALA A 85 13.79 6.64 13.69
C ALA A 85 14.52 7.39 12.54
N LEU A 86 13.82 7.71 11.44
CA LEU A 86 14.38 8.49 10.34
C LEU A 86 14.18 9.99 10.56
N SER A 87 15.17 10.79 10.15
CA SER A 87 15.00 12.23 9.99
C SER A 87 14.08 12.54 8.79
N GLY A 88 13.61 13.79 8.69
CA GLY A 88 12.80 14.22 7.55
C GLY A 88 13.54 14.09 6.21
N GLU A 89 14.84 14.37 6.19
CA GLU A 89 15.68 14.24 4.99
C GLU A 89 15.88 12.78 4.59
N GLU A 90 16.10 11.90 5.56
CA GLU A 90 16.24 10.46 5.35
C GLU A 90 14.95 9.82 4.86
N LEU A 91 13.81 10.23 5.41
CA LEU A 91 12.49 9.78 4.95
C LEU A 91 12.21 10.23 3.52
N LYS A 92 12.57 11.46 3.17
CA LYS A 92 12.49 11.96 1.78
C LYS A 92 13.36 11.12 0.85
N ALA A 93 14.60 10.84 1.23
CA ALA A 93 15.50 10.01 0.43
C ALA A 93 14.95 8.59 0.24
N LEU A 94 14.39 7.99 1.30
CA LEU A 94 13.72 6.68 1.21
C LEU A 94 12.53 6.72 0.24
N TYR A 95 11.71 7.77 0.30
CA TYR A 95 10.61 7.96 -0.64
C TYR A 95 11.10 8.06 -2.08
N GLU A 96 12.12 8.87 -2.35
CA GLU A 96 12.68 9.04 -3.69
C GLU A 96 13.25 7.74 -4.25
N GLN A 97 13.94 6.93 -3.42
CA GLN A 97 14.47 5.62 -3.81
C GLN A 97 13.37 4.59 -4.06
N THR A 98 12.26 4.68 -3.34
CA THR A 98 11.12 3.75 -3.50
C THR A 98 10.07 4.26 -4.47
N PHE A 99 10.25 5.46 -5.01
CA PHE A 99 9.30 6.10 -5.89
C PHE A 99 9.06 5.26 -7.14
N ARG A 100 7.78 5.00 -7.45
CA ARG A 100 7.32 4.12 -8.54
C ARG A 100 7.74 2.65 -8.42
N LEU A 101 8.34 2.23 -7.31
CA LEU A 101 8.56 0.80 -7.08
C LEU A 101 7.24 0.11 -6.71
N HIS A 102 6.97 -0.98 -7.41
CA HIS A 102 5.88 -1.88 -7.04
C HIS A 102 6.35 -2.76 -5.89
N LEU A 103 6.05 -2.34 -4.66
CA LEU A 103 6.39 -3.05 -3.44
C LEU A 103 5.54 -4.31 -3.24
N VAL A 104 4.33 -4.35 -3.80
CA VAL A 104 3.46 -5.52 -3.81
C VAL A 104 3.01 -5.78 -5.23
N GLN A 105 3.21 -7.01 -5.71
CA GLN A 105 2.93 -7.35 -7.10
C GLN A 105 2.41 -8.78 -7.26
N CYS A 106 1.23 -8.90 -7.88
CA CYS A 106 0.76 -10.15 -8.46
C CYS A 106 1.54 -10.46 -9.74
N LEU A 107 1.95 -11.71 -9.89
CA LEU A 107 2.74 -12.21 -11.01
C LEU A 107 2.05 -13.42 -11.62
N GLY A 108 2.41 -13.77 -12.86
CA GLY A 108 1.94 -14.99 -13.51
C GLY A 108 0.41 -15.14 -13.48
N ALA A 109 -0.05 -16.35 -13.17
CA ALA A 109 -1.47 -16.69 -13.16
C ALA A 109 -2.32 -15.78 -12.25
N LEU A 110 -1.80 -15.36 -11.10
CA LEU A 110 -2.53 -14.47 -10.20
C LEU A 110 -2.72 -13.06 -10.79
N LYS A 111 -1.74 -12.57 -11.55
CA LYS A 111 -1.86 -11.31 -12.30
C LYS A 111 -2.97 -11.42 -13.34
N ASP A 112 -3.00 -12.53 -14.07
CA ASP A 112 -3.98 -12.77 -15.14
C ASP A 112 -5.40 -12.95 -14.58
N GLN A 113 -5.54 -13.67 -13.46
CA GLN A 113 -6.79 -13.77 -12.71
C GLN A 113 -7.30 -12.40 -12.25
N ARG A 114 -6.42 -11.57 -11.70
CA ARG A 114 -6.78 -10.21 -11.28
C ARG A 114 -7.26 -9.36 -12.45
N LYS A 115 -6.58 -9.45 -13.60
CA LYS A 115 -6.99 -8.77 -14.84
C LYS A 115 -8.37 -9.23 -15.30
N THR A 116 -8.63 -10.54 -15.23
CA THR A 116 -9.94 -11.12 -15.57
C THR A 116 -11.05 -10.60 -14.66
N PHE A 117 -10.78 -10.47 -13.36
CA PHE A 117 -11.76 -9.89 -12.42
C PHE A 117 -12.05 -8.41 -12.73
N GLU A 118 -11.02 -7.63 -13.06
CA GLU A 118 -11.16 -6.22 -13.45
C GLU A 118 -11.96 -6.05 -14.74
N GLU A 119 -11.66 -6.83 -15.79
CA GLU A 119 -12.35 -6.78 -17.08
C GLU A 119 -13.82 -7.19 -16.99
N ASN A 120 -14.13 -8.14 -16.10
CA ASN A 120 -15.50 -8.60 -15.88
C ASN A 120 -16.25 -7.84 -14.79
N ASP A 121 -15.61 -6.84 -14.16
CA ASP A 121 -16.17 -6.06 -13.07
C ASP A 121 -16.70 -6.93 -11.90
N THR A 122 -15.91 -7.95 -11.57
CA THR A 122 -16.18 -8.94 -10.52
C THR A 122 -15.06 -8.94 -9.49
N MET A 123 -15.29 -9.58 -8.35
CA MET A 123 -14.26 -9.81 -7.35
C MET A 123 -14.46 -11.13 -6.61
N PRO A 124 -13.38 -11.80 -6.18
CA PRO A 124 -13.49 -12.94 -5.30
C PRO A 124 -13.89 -12.49 -3.88
N ARG A 125 -14.84 -13.20 -3.28
CA ARG A 125 -15.28 -13.01 -1.90
C ARG A 125 -15.34 -14.36 -1.21
N LYS A 126 -14.96 -14.41 0.08
CA LYS A 126 -15.21 -15.59 0.91
C LYS A 126 -16.64 -15.49 1.45
N GLU A 127 -17.49 -16.46 1.07
CA GLU A 127 -18.82 -16.66 1.64
C GLU A 127 -18.82 -17.99 2.39
N SER A 128 -18.98 -17.91 3.72
CA SER A 128 -18.78 -19.04 4.64
C SER A 128 -17.39 -19.68 4.41
N GLU A 129 -17.35 -20.94 3.96
CA GLU A 129 -16.10 -21.68 3.69
C GLU A 129 -15.74 -21.80 2.20
N ARG A 130 -16.41 -21.04 1.32
CA ARG A 130 -16.16 -21.11 -0.13
C ARG A 130 -15.77 -19.74 -0.68
N TRP A 131 -14.89 -19.76 -1.67
CA TRP A 131 -14.61 -18.59 -2.49
C TRP A 131 -15.63 -18.53 -3.62
N VAL A 132 -16.35 -17.42 -3.70
CA VAL A 132 -17.30 -17.13 -4.77
C VAL A 132 -16.88 -15.87 -5.51
N VAL A 133 -17.26 -15.77 -6.78
CA VAL A 133 -17.04 -14.57 -7.58
C VAL A 133 -18.34 -13.78 -7.58
N VAL A 134 -18.29 -12.56 -7.06
CA VAL A 134 -19.45 -11.67 -6.97
C VAL A 134 -19.21 -10.43 -7.82
N LYS A 135 -20.27 -9.69 -8.16
CA LYS A 135 -20.14 -8.38 -8.79
C LYS A 135 -19.30 -7.48 -7.89
N ASN A 136 -18.34 -6.77 -8.46
CA ASN A 136 -17.53 -5.83 -7.71
C ASN A 136 -18.44 -4.73 -7.17
N TRP A 137 -18.48 -4.51 -5.86
CA TRP A 137 -19.30 -3.44 -5.29
C TRP A 137 -18.65 -2.05 -5.50
N ASN A 138 -17.37 -2.02 -5.90
CA ASN A 138 -16.69 -0.81 -6.38
C ASN A 138 -16.87 -0.57 -7.88
N ALA A 139 -17.54 -1.48 -8.59
CA ALA A 139 -18.01 -1.31 -9.95
C ALA A 139 -18.75 0.02 -10.12
N GLY A 140 -18.36 0.84 -11.09
CA GLY A 140 -19.12 2.05 -11.42
C GLY A 140 -18.85 3.28 -10.54
N ARG A 141 -17.96 3.20 -9.55
CA ARG A 141 -17.22 4.42 -9.15
C ARG A 141 -16.27 4.70 -10.31
N GLY A 142 -16.74 5.46 -11.30
CA GLY A 142 -15.97 5.78 -12.49
C GLY A 142 -14.54 6.14 -12.11
N LYS A 143 -13.55 5.71 -12.92
CA LYS A 143 -12.15 6.13 -12.73
C LYS A 143 -12.19 7.63 -12.46
N PRO A 144 -11.63 8.13 -11.34
CA PRO A 144 -11.61 9.57 -11.10
C PRO A 144 -10.98 10.19 -12.34
N SER A 145 -11.75 10.99 -13.08
CA SER A 145 -11.30 11.53 -14.34
C SER A 145 -10.11 12.44 -14.01
N THR A 146 -8.90 11.96 -14.28
CA THR A 146 -7.67 12.75 -14.16
C THR A 146 -7.64 13.92 -15.14
N SER A 147 -8.63 14.00 -16.05
CA SER A 147 -8.85 15.07 -17.02
C SER A 147 -9.80 16.17 -16.55
N GLY A 148 -10.32 16.13 -15.32
CA GLY A 148 -11.08 17.25 -14.77
C GLY A 148 -10.17 18.43 -14.45
N LYS A 149 -10.49 19.63 -14.96
CA LYS A 149 -9.99 20.88 -14.35
C LYS A 149 -10.16 20.76 -12.83
N PRO A 150 -9.20 21.22 -12.00
CA PRO A 150 -9.28 21.09 -10.55
C PRO A 150 -10.70 21.47 -10.10
N SER A 151 -11.39 20.50 -9.51
CA SER A 151 -12.74 20.69 -9.00
C SER A 151 -12.74 21.84 -7.99
N ARG A 152 -13.91 22.46 -7.76
CA ARG A 152 -14.11 23.51 -6.75
C ARG A 152 -13.36 23.18 -5.44
N ASN A 153 -12.78 24.20 -4.81
CA ASN A 153 -12.15 24.12 -3.50
C ASN A 153 -13.01 23.27 -2.56
N SER A 154 -12.45 22.17 -2.04
CA SER A 154 -13.20 21.20 -1.22
C SER A 154 -12.51 21.04 0.13
N ILE A 155 -13.24 21.29 1.22
CA ILE A 155 -12.73 21.06 2.57
C ILE A 155 -12.69 19.55 2.82
N VAL A 156 -11.51 19.02 3.09
CA VAL A 156 -11.27 17.61 3.40
C VAL A 156 -11.52 17.33 4.87
N CYS A 157 -10.96 18.18 5.73
CA CYS A 157 -11.13 18.08 7.17
C CYS A 157 -10.93 19.46 7.82
N THR A 158 -11.52 19.61 8.99
CA THR A 158 -11.27 20.72 9.92
C THR A 158 -10.31 20.25 11.00
N LEU A 159 -9.37 21.10 11.36
CA LEU A 159 -8.38 20.87 12.41
C LEU A 159 -8.82 21.59 13.68
N ALA A 160 -8.46 21.04 14.84
CA ALA A 160 -8.72 21.68 16.12
C ALA A 160 -7.97 23.04 16.21
N PRO A 161 -8.44 24.01 17.00
CA PRO A 161 -7.75 25.29 17.12
C PRO A 161 -6.30 25.13 17.60
N ALA A 162 -5.35 25.56 16.78
CA ALA A 162 -3.92 25.56 17.11
C ALA A 162 -3.17 26.66 16.35
N ALA A 163 -1.95 26.94 16.78
CA ALA A 163 -1.06 27.93 16.18
C ALA A 163 -0.36 27.34 14.94
N TYR A 164 -1.10 27.16 13.84
CA TYR A 164 -0.60 26.46 12.64
C TYR A 164 0.35 27.31 11.79
N LEU A 165 0.05 28.61 11.65
CA LEU A 165 0.81 29.55 10.78
C LEU A 165 1.24 30.83 11.51
N THR A 166 0.56 31.17 12.60
CA THR A 166 0.83 32.33 13.44
C THR A 166 0.80 31.90 14.90
N ASN A 167 1.20 32.78 15.81
CA ASN A 167 1.12 32.53 17.27
C ASN A 167 -0.31 32.58 17.82
N ILE A 168 -1.31 32.83 16.98
CA ILE A 168 -2.72 32.86 17.36
C ILE A 168 -3.31 31.47 17.11
N LYS A 169 -4.01 30.91 18.10
CA LYS A 169 -4.68 29.61 17.96
C LYS A 169 -6.00 29.79 17.23
N GLU A 170 -6.03 29.34 15.98
CA GLU A 170 -7.21 29.46 15.12
C GLU A 170 -7.62 28.09 14.59
N PRO A 171 -8.93 27.84 14.39
CA PRO A 171 -9.38 26.66 13.67
C PRO A 171 -8.87 26.72 12.23
N ALA A 172 -8.35 25.60 11.73
CA ALA A 172 -7.85 25.49 10.36
C ALA A 172 -8.63 24.43 9.58
N ALA A 173 -8.55 24.47 8.25
CA ALA A 173 -9.15 23.45 7.39
C ALA A 173 -8.20 23.09 6.24
N ILE A 174 -8.14 21.80 5.91
CA ILE A 174 -7.38 21.33 4.75
C ILE A 174 -8.29 21.41 3.52
N ILE A 175 -7.87 22.19 2.53
CA ILE A 175 -8.62 22.41 1.29
C ILE A 175 -7.91 21.71 0.13
N LEU A 176 -8.61 20.80 -0.56
CA LEU A 176 -8.16 20.26 -1.84
C LEU A 176 -8.55 21.19 -2.99
N ASN A 177 -7.67 21.25 -3.99
CA ASN A 177 -7.85 22.02 -5.22
C ASN A 177 -7.96 23.54 -4.98
N TYR A 178 -7.32 24.07 -3.93
CA TYR A 178 -7.34 25.49 -3.63
C TYR A 178 -6.91 26.32 -4.85
N SER A 179 -7.81 27.16 -5.33
CA SER A 179 -7.51 28.23 -6.29
C SER A 179 -7.99 29.57 -5.72
N ASP A 180 -7.21 30.62 -5.95
CA ASP A 180 -7.50 32.00 -5.52
C ASP A 180 -8.80 32.57 -6.11
N LYS A 181 -9.43 31.86 -7.05
CA LYS A 181 -10.56 32.34 -7.85
C LYS A 181 -11.94 31.89 -7.38
N SER A 182 -12.05 30.99 -6.39
CA SER A 182 -13.35 30.36 -6.06
C SER A 182 -13.64 30.15 -4.58
N MET A 183 -13.24 31.06 -3.70
CA MET A 183 -13.85 31.13 -2.36
C MET A 183 -15.24 31.76 -2.43
N ILE A 184 -16.20 31.09 -3.08
CA ILE A 184 -17.60 31.38 -2.82
C ILE A 184 -17.92 30.67 -1.51
N GLN A 185 -18.13 31.46 -0.45
CA GLN A 185 -18.61 31.03 0.85
C GLN A 185 -19.75 30.01 0.67
N GLN A 186 -19.46 28.74 0.97
CA GLN A 186 -20.52 27.76 1.16
C GLN A 186 -20.94 27.77 2.63
N ASP A 187 -22.25 27.67 2.86
CA ASP A 187 -22.94 27.61 4.17
C ASP A 187 -22.29 26.71 5.23
N LYS A 188 -21.42 25.77 4.85
CA LYS A 188 -20.68 24.93 5.80
C LYS A 188 -19.64 25.70 6.64
N LEU A 189 -19.03 26.75 6.09
CA LEU A 189 -18.14 27.64 6.85
C LEU A 189 -18.93 28.53 7.81
N ALA A 190 -20.13 28.97 7.43
CA ALA A 190 -21.06 29.65 8.33
C ALA A 190 -21.46 28.73 9.49
N ARG A 191 -21.86 27.48 9.22
CA ARG A 191 -22.18 26.49 10.26
C ARG A 191 -21.00 26.14 11.16
N ALA A 192 -19.78 26.05 10.64
CA ALA A 192 -18.59 25.82 11.45
C ALA A 192 -18.25 27.03 12.34
N ARG A 193 -18.46 28.25 11.83
CA ARG A 193 -18.35 29.49 12.60
C ARG A 193 -19.41 29.55 13.70
N ASP A 194 -20.65 29.22 13.39
CA ASP A 194 -21.77 29.24 14.33
C ASP A 194 -21.63 28.14 15.39
N ALA A 195 -21.15 26.94 15.03
CA ALA A 195 -20.85 25.88 15.98
C ALA A 195 -19.68 26.24 16.93
N ALA A 196 -18.67 26.96 16.43
CA ALA A 196 -17.58 27.46 17.26
C ALA A 196 -18.04 28.59 18.21
N LEU A 197 -19.01 29.41 17.80
CA LEU A 197 -19.60 30.46 18.64
C LEU A 197 -20.60 29.91 19.66
N LEU A 198 -21.28 28.80 19.37
CA LEU A 198 -22.23 28.12 20.27
C LEU A 198 -21.55 27.18 21.29
N GLY A 199 -20.26 26.90 21.14
CA GLY A 199 -19.47 26.06 22.05
C GLY A 199 -18.82 26.81 23.22
N HIS A 200 -19.16 28.09 23.42
CA HIS A 200 -18.72 28.89 24.57
C HIS A 200 -19.86 29.10 25.56
N TYR A 201 -20.10 28.08 26.39
CA TYR A 201 -20.40 28.17 27.82
C TYR A 201 -19.86 26.91 28.51
#